data_AF-A0A4Q2JIV9-F1
#
_entry.id   AF-A0A4Q2JIV9-F1
#
_cell.length_a   1.000
_cell.length_b   1.000
_cell.length_c   1.000
_cell.angle_alpha   90.00
_cell.angle_beta   90.00
_cell.angle_gamma   90.00
#
_symmetry.space_group_name_H-M   'P 1'
#
loop_
_entity.id
_entity.type
_entity.pdbx_description
1 polymer ?
#
loop_
_entity_poly.entity_id
_entity_poly.type
_entity_poly.pdbx_seq_one_letter_code
_entity_poly.pdbx_strand_id
1 'polypeptide(L)'
;MSSASVRCHFDFSTQPKSRLLSNFNARIASERRIDRARAMLYAQTERKSGGPMVNDMRRLNRTAVLTELMRIRPASRKQLAAASGISAATVTRAVEQLIAEGVVVEASELVSEQRGRRAVLLDLVADRAFVVGIDVGASNTRILLADLVGTPIEHRELATPVEADAAGLATWLASAARDIAGDRWDHVAGLYLGLPGAVGRDGSTISNAPNLPQVEEPGFLDLVRADADRPVRADNDANLALLGEQHFGAARNAPTAVMVTIGTGLGAGIAIDGRILRGAHGVIGEFGQLPAGPLGTRLELMVTGPGILRLAAEAGVRLDSPADLFATDAAEPVRALRAHFDQAMLIVLTAATVSCEPEVIVLGGGIAKSLARDLGRYETVLEHHLGAAPHLTASELGDFAGATGAVVAALHEVYRGMGIDERAFGDLPVAAEAEPR
;
A
#
# COMPACT_ATOMS: atom_id res chain seq x y z
N MET A 1 -41.44 -15.41 -51.04
CA MET A 1 -41.66 -13.95 -51.20
C MET A 1 -41.39 -13.28 -49.86
N SER A 2 -40.38 -12.39 -49.86
CA SER A 2 -40.00 -11.39 -48.85
C SER A 2 -39.74 -11.83 -47.39
N SER A 3 -38.46 -12.04 -47.06
CA SER A 3 -37.92 -11.84 -45.71
C SER A 3 -36.98 -10.62 -45.76
N ALA A 4 -37.36 -9.54 -45.08
CA ALA A 4 -36.53 -8.34 -44.95
C ALA A 4 -35.46 -8.57 -43.88
N SER A 5 -34.19 -8.48 -44.30
CA SER A 5 -33.03 -8.47 -43.42
C SER A 5 -32.63 -7.02 -43.14
N VAL A 6 -32.64 -6.62 -41.87
CA VAL A 6 -32.09 -5.34 -41.43
C VAL A 6 -30.64 -5.59 -41.01
N ARG A 7 -29.69 -5.15 -41.84
CA ARG A 7 -28.28 -5.02 -41.48
C ARG A 7 -28.06 -3.63 -40.87
N CYS A 8 -27.71 -3.57 -39.58
CA CYS A 8 -27.12 -2.38 -38.99
C CYS A 8 -25.59 -2.44 -39.18
N HIS A 9 -25.05 -1.57 -40.04
CA HIS A 9 -23.64 -1.22 -40.06
C HIS A 9 -23.40 -0.12 -39.02
N PHE A 10 -22.54 -0.36 -38.05
CA PHE A 10 -21.92 0.69 -37.25
C PHE A 10 -20.46 0.83 -37.71
N ASP A 11 -20.21 1.94 -38.42
CA ASP A 11 -18.89 2.41 -38.81
C ASP A 11 -18.22 3.06 -37.60
N PHE A 12 -17.21 2.39 -37.03
CA PHE A 12 -16.31 2.97 -36.05
C PHE A 12 -15.07 3.49 -36.77
N SER A 13 -15.13 4.73 -37.25
CA SER A 13 -13.92 5.44 -37.68
C SER A 13 -13.95 6.93 -37.31
N THR A 14 -12.93 7.32 -36.55
CA THR A 14 -12.39 8.69 -36.36
C THR A 14 -13.13 9.66 -35.42
N GLN A 15 -12.79 9.59 -34.12
CA GLN A 15 -12.66 10.78 -33.28
C GLN A 15 -11.20 10.91 -32.79
N PRO A 16 -10.57 12.11 -32.84
CA PRO A 16 -9.18 12.26 -32.47
C PRO A 16 -9.00 12.21 -30.94
N LYS A 17 -8.17 11.25 -30.47
CA LYS A 17 -7.73 11.06 -29.07
C LYS A 17 -7.19 12.34 -28.39
N SER A 18 -6.87 13.39 -29.15
CA SER A 18 -6.34 14.66 -28.62
C SER A 18 -7.36 15.52 -27.86
N ARG A 19 -8.66 15.39 -28.14
CA ARG A 19 -9.72 16.18 -27.45
C ARG A 19 -10.13 15.61 -26.08
N LEU A 20 -9.96 14.30 -25.86
CA LEU A 20 -10.26 13.66 -24.57
C LEU A 20 -9.18 13.97 -23.53
N LEU A 21 -7.91 13.96 -23.93
CA LEU A 21 -6.78 14.36 -23.08
C LEU A 21 -6.80 15.86 -22.71
N SER A 22 -7.22 16.75 -23.62
CA SER A 22 -7.36 18.18 -23.30
C SER A 22 -8.47 18.46 -22.30
N ASN A 23 -9.58 17.72 -22.40
CA ASN A 23 -10.72 17.86 -21.49
C ASN A 23 -10.45 17.24 -20.11
N PHE A 24 -9.66 16.16 -20.05
CA PHE A 24 -9.22 15.55 -18.80
C PHE A 24 -8.24 16.45 -18.03
N ASN A 25 -7.23 17.00 -18.71
CA ASN A 25 -6.29 17.95 -18.11
C ASN A 25 -6.96 19.25 -17.64
N ALA A 26 -7.97 19.74 -18.37
CA ALA A 26 -8.76 20.90 -17.97
C ALA A 26 -9.63 20.61 -16.73
N ARG A 27 -10.14 19.38 -16.60
CA ARG A 27 -10.95 18.95 -15.45
C ARG A 27 -10.11 18.78 -14.18
N ILE A 28 -8.93 18.17 -14.29
CA ILE A 28 -7.94 18.11 -13.19
C ILE A 28 -7.51 19.52 -12.76
N ALA A 29 -7.25 20.42 -13.70
CA ALA A 29 -6.90 21.81 -13.38
C ALA A 29 -8.05 22.57 -12.69
N SER A 30 -9.31 22.27 -13.01
CA SER A 30 -10.47 22.84 -12.35
C SER A 30 -10.70 22.30 -10.93
N GLU A 31 -10.49 21.00 -10.71
CA GLU A 31 -10.60 20.37 -9.40
C GLU A 31 -9.51 20.89 -8.44
N ARG A 32 -8.28 21.06 -8.92
CA ARG A 32 -7.16 21.68 -8.17
C ARG A 32 -7.42 23.13 -7.75
N ARG A 33 -8.13 23.92 -8.58
CA ARG A 33 -8.55 25.29 -8.21
C ARG A 33 -9.65 25.28 -7.13
N ILE A 34 -10.56 24.31 -7.19
CA ILE A 34 -11.64 24.14 -6.20
C ILE A 34 -11.07 23.69 -4.86
N ASP A 35 -10.09 22.79 -4.82
CA ASP A 35 -9.44 22.35 -3.59
C ASP A 35 -8.66 23.46 -2.90
N ARG A 36 -8.02 24.35 -3.67
CA ARG A 36 -7.41 25.56 -3.12
C ARG A 36 -8.44 26.54 -2.56
N ALA A 37 -9.56 26.73 -3.25
CA ALA A 37 -10.66 27.57 -2.77
C ALA A 37 -11.25 27.01 -1.47
N ARG A 38 -11.41 25.68 -1.37
CA ARG A 38 -11.86 24.98 -0.16
C ARG A 38 -10.84 25.08 0.97
N ALA A 39 -9.55 24.86 0.71
CA ALA A 39 -8.49 25.02 1.72
C ALA A 39 -8.44 26.47 2.26
N MET A 40 -8.66 27.47 1.39
CA MET A 40 -8.81 28.86 1.81
C MET A 40 -10.09 29.11 2.62
N LEU A 41 -11.20 28.43 2.29
CA LEU A 41 -12.46 28.52 3.03
C LEU A 41 -12.36 27.87 4.42
N TYR A 42 -11.71 26.71 4.53
CA TYR A 42 -11.47 26.02 5.81
C TYR A 42 -10.55 26.85 6.73
N ALA A 43 -9.51 27.47 6.18
CA ALA A 43 -8.67 28.44 6.90
C ALA A 43 -9.42 29.75 7.27
N GLN A 44 -10.62 29.97 6.74
CA GLN A 44 -11.50 31.08 7.13
C GLN A 44 -12.49 30.71 8.24
N THR A 45 -12.90 29.44 8.36
CA THR A 45 -13.87 29.00 9.38
C THR A 45 -13.27 28.82 10.79
N GLU A 46 -11.95 28.64 10.94
CA GLU A 46 -11.28 28.57 12.25
C GLU A 46 -10.97 29.95 12.89
N ARG A 47 -11.49 31.05 12.33
CA ARG A 47 -11.07 32.42 12.69
C ARG A 47 -11.89 33.05 13.81
N LYS A 48 -11.44 32.91 15.07
CA LYS A 48 -11.68 33.91 16.13
C LYS A 48 -10.51 34.02 17.13
N SER A 49 -9.37 34.58 16.70
CA SER A 49 -8.42 35.34 17.56
C SER A 49 -7.25 35.88 16.71
N GLY A 50 -6.88 37.15 16.88
CA GLY A 50 -5.99 37.90 15.97
C GLY A 50 -4.48 37.70 16.20
N GLY A 51 -3.80 37.17 15.16
CA GLY A 51 -2.33 37.04 14.92
C GLY A 51 -1.89 35.57 14.71
N PRO A 52 -1.04 35.14 13.73
CA PRO A 52 -0.15 35.84 12.76
C PRO A 52 -0.31 35.38 11.27
N MET A 53 -1.12 36.10 10.48
CA MET A 53 -1.53 35.73 9.12
C MET A 53 -0.40 35.52 8.07
N VAL A 54 0.79 36.09 8.31
CA VAL A 54 1.92 36.06 7.35
C VAL A 54 2.81 34.82 7.51
N ASN A 55 3.01 34.34 8.74
CA ASN A 55 3.80 33.13 8.99
C ASN A 55 3.06 31.88 8.50
N ASP A 56 1.74 31.84 8.67
CA ASP A 56 0.90 30.75 8.17
C ASP A 56 0.93 30.69 6.64
N MET A 57 0.86 31.84 5.97
CA MET A 57 0.92 31.90 4.51
C MET A 57 2.29 31.47 3.96
N ARG A 58 3.40 31.80 4.65
CA ARG A 58 4.73 31.32 4.25
C ARG A 58 4.84 29.81 4.42
N ARG A 59 4.38 29.27 5.54
CA ARG A 59 4.37 27.82 5.80
C ARG A 59 3.51 27.06 4.78
N LEU A 60 2.34 27.58 4.44
CA LEU A 60 1.46 27.02 3.41
C LEU A 60 2.11 27.01 2.02
N ASN A 61 2.72 28.13 1.61
CA ASN A 61 3.41 28.19 0.31
C ASN A 61 4.63 27.27 0.25
N ARG A 62 5.42 27.19 1.33
CA ARG A 62 6.57 26.26 1.45
C ARG A 62 6.11 24.82 1.27
N THR A 63 5.06 24.44 1.99
CA THR A 63 4.47 23.10 1.92
C THR A 63 3.95 22.79 0.52
N ALA A 64 3.19 23.70 -0.09
CA ALA A 64 2.68 23.50 -1.44
C ALA A 64 3.80 23.31 -2.48
N VAL A 65 4.87 24.10 -2.38
CA VAL A 65 6.04 23.94 -3.28
C VAL A 65 6.74 22.60 -3.05
N LEU A 66 6.89 22.17 -1.80
CA LEU A 66 7.47 20.86 -1.47
C LEU A 66 6.60 19.71 -1.99
N THR A 67 5.28 19.76 -1.80
CA THR A 67 4.34 18.75 -2.30
C THR A 67 4.40 18.63 -3.82
N GLU A 68 4.44 19.76 -4.54
CA GLU A 68 4.60 19.72 -6.01
C GLU A 68 5.98 19.21 -6.42
N LEU A 69 7.05 19.60 -5.71
CA LEU A 69 8.38 19.06 -5.99
C LEU A 69 8.40 17.54 -5.85
N MET A 70 7.81 16.98 -4.79
CA MET A 70 7.70 15.54 -4.62
C MET A 70 6.97 14.85 -5.78
N ARG A 71 5.99 15.51 -6.39
CA ARG A 71 5.18 14.97 -7.51
C ARG A 71 5.88 14.98 -8.86
N ILE A 72 6.70 15.99 -9.12
CA ILE A 72 7.26 16.21 -10.47
C ILE A 72 8.79 16.30 -10.47
N ARG A 73 9.45 15.88 -9.37
CA ARG A 73 10.91 15.86 -9.28
C ARG A 73 11.53 15.01 -10.39
N PRO A 74 12.71 15.39 -10.89
CA PRO A 74 13.37 16.68 -10.66
C PRO A 74 12.66 17.83 -11.40
N ALA A 75 12.54 19.00 -10.78
CA ALA A 75 11.74 20.11 -11.32
C ALA A 75 12.42 21.48 -11.24
N SER A 76 12.23 22.32 -12.26
CA SER A 76 12.65 23.73 -12.22
C SER A 76 11.67 24.58 -11.42
N ARG A 77 12.15 25.72 -10.89
CA ARG A 77 11.29 26.74 -10.24
C ARG A 77 10.11 27.18 -11.12
N LYS A 78 10.30 27.19 -12.46
CA LYS A 78 9.24 27.50 -13.43
C LYS A 78 8.15 26.43 -13.46
N GLN A 79 8.52 25.15 -13.47
CA GLN A 79 7.57 24.04 -13.41
C GLN A 79 6.82 24.05 -12.08
N LEU A 80 7.51 24.27 -10.96
CA LEU A 80 6.89 24.39 -9.63
C LEU A 80 5.89 25.54 -9.54
N ALA A 81 6.21 26.71 -10.12
CA ALA A 81 5.27 27.84 -10.18
C ALA A 81 4.01 27.52 -11.01
N ALA A 82 4.19 26.83 -12.14
CA ALA A 82 3.07 26.41 -12.97
C ALA A 82 2.17 25.37 -12.27
N ALA A 83 2.77 24.39 -11.60
CA ALA A 83 2.06 23.30 -10.93
C ALA A 83 1.33 23.78 -9.65
N SER A 84 2.01 24.57 -8.81
CA SER A 84 1.43 25.09 -7.55
C SER A 84 0.45 26.26 -7.73
N GLY A 85 0.49 26.95 -8.88
CA GLY A 85 -0.28 28.18 -9.10
C GLY A 85 0.15 29.33 -8.18
N ILE A 86 1.39 29.32 -7.71
CA ILE A 86 2.01 30.34 -6.87
C ILE A 86 2.91 31.25 -7.74
N SER A 87 3.04 32.53 -7.38
CA SER A 87 3.91 33.45 -8.12
C SER A 87 5.38 33.02 -8.08
N ALA A 88 6.11 33.23 -9.19
CA ALA A 88 7.53 32.83 -9.30
C ALA A 88 8.42 33.38 -8.18
N ALA A 89 8.16 34.61 -7.71
CA ALA A 89 8.88 35.21 -6.59
C ALA A 89 8.61 34.49 -5.25
N THR A 90 7.40 33.98 -5.04
CA THR A 90 7.06 33.22 -3.84
C THR A 90 7.62 31.80 -3.89
N VAL A 91 7.60 31.15 -5.07
CA VAL A 91 8.28 29.85 -5.27
C VAL A 91 9.77 29.97 -5.02
N THR A 92 10.42 31.03 -5.54
CA THR A 92 11.86 31.25 -5.34
C THR A 92 12.20 31.33 -3.85
N ARG A 93 11.47 32.14 -3.08
CA ARG A 93 11.65 32.24 -1.62
C ARG A 93 11.40 30.93 -0.87
N ALA A 94 10.37 30.18 -1.27
CA ALA A 94 10.07 28.87 -0.67
C ALA A 94 11.19 27.85 -0.96
N VAL A 95 11.72 27.83 -2.18
CA VAL A 95 12.84 26.96 -2.56
C VAL A 95 14.11 27.36 -1.82
N GLU A 96 14.44 28.65 -1.73
CA GLU A 96 15.59 29.14 -0.97
C GLU A 96 15.53 28.71 0.50
N GLN A 97 14.33 28.78 1.10
CA GLN A 97 14.10 28.27 2.45
C GLN A 97 14.31 26.75 2.53
N LEU A 98 13.76 25.97 1.59
CA LEU A 98 13.92 24.51 1.58
C LEU A 98 15.39 24.08 1.36
N ILE A 99 16.16 24.83 0.57
CA ILE A 99 17.60 24.62 0.40
C ILE A 99 18.36 24.95 1.70
N ALA A 100 18.03 26.08 2.35
CA ALA A 100 18.63 26.46 3.63
C ALA A 100 18.32 25.45 4.75
N GLU A 101 17.16 24.79 4.70
CA GLU A 101 16.75 23.71 5.60
C GLU A 101 17.37 22.34 5.23
N GLY A 102 18.15 22.25 4.14
CA GLY A 102 18.72 20.99 3.64
C GLY A 102 17.68 19.98 3.17
N VAL A 103 16.47 20.43 2.80
CA VAL A 103 15.40 19.58 2.26
C VAL A 103 15.58 19.38 0.76
N VAL A 104 16.03 20.43 0.07
CA VAL A 104 16.12 20.51 -1.39
C VAL A 104 17.55 20.84 -1.81
N VAL A 105 17.96 20.28 -2.94
CA VAL A 105 19.26 20.56 -3.58
C VAL A 105 19.04 20.97 -5.04
N GLU A 106 19.99 21.74 -5.59
CA GLU A 106 20.05 22.00 -7.02
C GLU A 106 20.74 20.82 -7.72
N ALA A 107 19.98 20.01 -8.46
CA ALA A 107 20.49 18.87 -9.20
C ALA A 107 21.29 19.35 -10.42
N SER A 108 22.62 19.30 -10.34
CA SER A 108 23.55 19.93 -11.28
C SER A 108 23.74 19.20 -12.62
N GLU A 109 23.22 17.98 -12.80
CA GLU A 109 23.66 17.08 -13.89
C GLU A 109 22.63 16.79 -14.99
N LEU A 110 21.36 17.13 -14.83
CA LEU A 110 20.35 16.92 -15.88
C LEU A 110 20.32 18.12 -16.84
N VAL A 111 21.28 18.13 -17.77
CA VAL A 111 21.42 19.15 -18.81
C VAL A 111 20.35 18.94 -19.88
N SER A 112 19.40 19.89 -20.02
CA SER A 112 18.46 19.87 -21.15
C SER A 112 19.19 20.14 -22.47
N GLU A 113 19.00 19.29 -23.48
CA GLU A 113 19.57 19.42 -24.83
C GLU A 113 18.99 20.59 -25.68
N GLN A 114 18.01 21.35 -25.19
CA GLN A 114 17.40 22.43 -25.96
C GLN A 114 18.08 23.79 -25.76
N ARG A 115 18.47 24.41 -26.89
CA ARG A 115 19.03 25.76 -27.01
C ARG A 115 18.14 26.81 -26.35
N GLY A 116 18.43 27.11 -25.09
CA GLY A 116 17.80 28.15 -24.26
C GLY A 116 18.46 28.21 -22.88
N ARG A 117 18.33 29.34 -22.18
CA ARG A 117 18.97 29.61 -20.87
C ARG A 117 18.78 28.42 -19.90
N ARG A 118 19.88 27.84 -19.41
CA ARG A 118 19.94 26.66 -18.53
C ARG A 118 18.95 26.80 -17.36
N ALA A 119 17.97 25.91 -17.26
CA ALA A 119 17.09 25.83 -16.11
C ALA A 119 17.75 24.97 -15.03
N VAL A 120 17.94 25.53 -13.83
CA VAL A 120 18.40 24.76 -12.67
C VAL A 120 17.26 23.86 -12.20
N LEU A 121 17.54 22.56 -12.12
CA LEU A 121 16.61 21.56 -11.60
C LEU A 121 16.79 21.42 -10.10
N LEU A 122 15.69 21.15 -9.41
CA LEU A 122 15.62 20.94 -7.98
C LEU A 122 15.22 19.50 -7.73
N ASP A 123 15.81 18.90 -6.70
CA ASP A 123 15.42 17.60 -6.18
C ASP A 123 15.48 17.61 -4.64
N LEU A 124 15.02 16.52 -4.03
CA LEU A 124 15.09 16.31 -2.59
C LEU A 124 16.46 15.75 -2.21
N VAL A 125 16.93 16.14 -1.03
CA VAL A 125 18.06 15.48 -0.39
C VAL A 125 17.56 14.14 0.18
N ALA A 126 17.54 13.11 -0.66
CA ALA A 126 16.88 11.84 -0.37
C ALA A 126 17.48 11.13 0.86
N ASP A 127 18.80 11.18 1.01
CA ASP A 127 19.58 10.57 2.09
C ASP A 127 19.55 11.37 3.40
N ARG A 128 18.79 12.47 3.47
CA ARG A 128 18.65 13.25 4.72
C ARG A 128 17.89 12.50 5.82
N ALA A 129 17.08 11.52 5.42
CA ALA A 129 16.25 10.73 6.31
C ALA A 129 16.00 9.36 5.69
N PHE A 130 16.00 8.34 6.54
CA PHE A 130 15.64 6.98 6.17
C PHE A 130 14.44 6.50 6.98
N VAL A 131 13.79 5.47 6.50
CA VAL A 131 12.73 4.76 7.23
C VAL A 131 12.96 3.26 7.13
N VAL A 132 12.47 2.53 8.14
CA VAL A 132 12.50 1.06 8.12
C VAL A 132 11.07 0.54 8.15
N GLY A 133 10.70 -0.20 7.11
CA GLY A 133 9.47 -0.99 7.07
C GLY A 133 9.76 -2.43 7.44
N ILE A 134 8.94 -3.00 8.31
CA ILE A 134 9.09 -4.38 8.79
C ILE A 134 7.76 -5.09 8.61
N ASP A 135 7.77 -6.28 8.02
CA ASP A 135 6.63 -7.19 7.94
C ASP A 135 6.94 -8.43 8.77
N VAL A 136 6.27 -8.58 9.90
CA VAL A 136 6.53 -9.63 10.90
C VAL A 136 5.61 -10.82 10.63
N GLY A 137 6.09 -11.80 9.88
CA GLY A 137 5.38 -13.06 9.67
C GLY A 137 5.66 -14.09 10.76
N ALA A 138 4.81 -15.12 10.84
CA ALA A 138 4.94 -16.23 11.79
C ALA A 138 6.18 -17.12 11.55
N SER A 139 6.79 -17.08 10.36
CA SER A 139 8.00 -17.86 10.06
C SER A 139 9.17 -16.96 9.68
N ASN A 140 8.89 -15.95 8.85
CA ASN A 140 9.90 -15.02 8.37
C ASN A 140 9.44 -13.59 8.60
N THR A 141 10.38 -12.73 8.99
CA THR A 141 10.22 -11.28 9.04
C THR A 141 10.99 -10.67 7.88
N ARG A 142 10.36 -9.74 7.17
CA ARG A 142 10.98 -9.01 6.05
C ARG A 142 11.18 -7.57 6.45
N ILE A 143 12.37 -7.06 6.19
CA ILE A 143 12.79 -5.73 6.62
C ILE A 143 13.31 -4.99 5.40
N LEU A 144 12.89 -3.74 5.24
CA LEU A 144 13.25 -2.86 4.14
C LEU A 144 13.68 -1.50 4.68
N LEU A 145 14.89 -1.07 4.33
CA LEU A 145 15.39 0.27 4.53
C LEU A 145 15.14 1.08 3.26
N ALA A 146 14.55 2.27 3.39
CA ALA A 146 14.37 3.18 2.27
C ALA A 146 14.74 4.63 2.63
N ASP A 147 15.11 5.40 1.62
CA ASP A 147 15.38 6.84 1.74
C ASP A 147 14.09 7.68 1.81
N LEU A 148 14.21 9.00 1.93
CA LEU A 148 13.07 9.93 2.05
C LEU A 148 12.12 9.91 0.84
N VAL A 149 12.57 9.41 -0.31
CA VAL A 149 11.75 9.35 -1.51
C VAL A 149 11.29 7.92 -1.83
N GLY A 150 11.51 7.02 -0.87
CA GLY A 150 11.14 5.61 -0.84
C GLY A 150 11.91 4.73 -1.80
N THR A 151 13.11 5.14 -2.22
CA THR A 151 14.03 4.25 -2.91
C THR A 151 14.50 3.17 -1.94
N PRO A 152 14.34 1.86 -2.27
CA PRO A 152 14.92 0.78 -1.48
C PRO A 152 16.45 0.88 -1.43
N ILE A 153 17.02 0.89 -0.23
CA ILE A 153 18.47 0.92 0.00
C ILE A 153 18.97 -0.48 0.32
N GLU A 154 18.28 -1.19 1.21
CA GLU A 154 18.63 -2.54 1.64
C GLU A 154 17.38 -3.31 2.07
N HIS A 155 17.39 -4.62 1.86
CA HIS A 155 16.32 -5.50 2.31
C HIS A 155 16.88 -6.81 2.87
N ARG A 156 16.15 -7.40 3.82
CA ARG A 156 16.50 -8.66 4.48
C ARG A 156 15.24 -9.51 4.70
N GLU A 157 15.42 -10.83 4.66
CA GLU A 157 14.46 -11.80 5.15
C GLU A 157 15.15 -12.63 6.24
N LEU A 158 14.56 -12.63 7.43
CA LEU A 158 15.11 -13.27 8.63
C LEU A 158 14.08 -14.23 9.20
N ALA A 159 14.53 -15.35 9.78
CA ALA A 159 13.63 -16.23 10.53
C ALA A 159 13.09 -15.50 11.77
N THR A 160 11.77 -15.53 11.94
CA THR A 160 11.10 -14.91 13.11
C THR A 160 11.39 -15.72 14.36
N PRO A 161 11.87 -15.11 15.47
CA PRO A 161 12.15 -15.82 16.71
C PRO A 161 10.85 -16.09 17.48
N VAL A 162 10.00 -17.00 16.98
CA VAL A 162 8.67 -17.30 17.53
C VAL A 162 8.67 -17.88 18.94
N GLU A 163 9.81 -18.37 19.42
CA GLU A 163 9.96 -18.90 20.78
C GLU A 163 10.38 -17.82 21.79
N ALA A 164 10.71 -16.60 21.33
CA ALA A 164 11.00 -15.47 22.22
C ALA A 164 9.72 -15.02 22.93
N ASP A 165 9.87 -14.42 24.12
CA ASP A 165 8.79 -13.65 24.75
C ASP A 165 8.64 -12.26 24.09
N ALA A 166 7.66 -11.47 24.51
CA ALA A 166 7.43 -10.14 23.94
C ALA A 166 8.65 -9.22 24.02
N ALA A 167 9.39 -9.25 25.13
CA ALA A 167 10.61 -8.45 25.29
C ALA A 167 11.72 -8.92 24.33
N GLY A 168 11.96 -10.23 24.24
CA GLY A 168 12.96 -10.79 23.34
C GLY A 168 12.65 -10.52 21.87
N LEU A 169 11.38 -10.64 21.46
CA LEU A 169 10.95 -10.28 20.11
C LEU A 169 11.12 -8.79 19.85
N ALA A 170 10.78 -7.92 20.82
CA ALA A 170 10.93 -6.48 20.67
C ALA A 170 12.40 -6.06 20.51
N THR A 171 13.30 -6.59 21.35
CA THR A 171 14.74 -6.36 21.24
C THR A 171 15.28 -6.85 19.91
N TRP A 172 14.83 -8.02 19.45
CA TRP A 172 15.24 -8.57 18.16
C TRP A 172 14.81 -7.69 16.97
N LEU A 173 13.57 -7.20 16.95
CA LEU A 173 13.07 -6.29 15.92
C LEU A 173 13.88 -4.99 15.88
N ALA A 174 14.16 -4.40 17.04
CA ALA A 174 14.96 -3.19 17.16
C ALA A 174 16.41 -3.41 16.68
N SER A 175 17.02 -4.55 17.03
CA SER A 175 18.35 -4.92 16.55
C SER A 175 18.36 -5.08 15.04
N ALA A 176 17.42 -5.85 14.48
CA ALA A 176 17.37 -6.11 13.05
C ALA A 176 17.16 -4.81 12.23
N ALA A 177 16.36 -3.88 12.75
CA ALA A 177 16.20 -2.55 12.15
C ALA A 177 17.49 -1.70 12.21
N ARG A 178 18.23 -1.79 13.32
CA ARG A 178 19.53 -1.10 13.46
C ARG A 178 20.59 -1.70 12.55
N ASP A 179 20.63 -3.03 12.46
CA ASP A 179 21.59 -3.78 11.67
C ASP A 179 21.44 -3.50 10.16
N ILE A 180 20.20 -3.46 9.65
CA ILE A 180 19.96 -3.13 8.23
C ILE A 180 20.28 -1.66 7.91
N ALA A 181 20.12 -0.76 8.88
CA ALA A 181 20.42 0.65 8.70
C ALA A 181 21.93 0.94 8.75
N GLY A 182 22.68 0.18 9.56
CA GLY A 182 24.11 0.34 9.74
C GLY A 182 24.50 1.75 10.20
N ASP A 183 25.40 2.39 9.48
CA ASP A 183 25.86 3.76 9.72
C ASP A 183 24.77 4.83 9.51
N ARG A 184 23.64 4.46 8.90
CA ARG A 184 22.50 5.36 8.64
C ARG A 184 21.49 5.40 9.78
N TRP A 185 21.65 4.61 10.85
CA TRP A 185 20.69 4.53 11.95
C TRP A 185 20.38 5.88 12.60
N ASP A 186 21.37 6.77 12.67
CA ASP A 186 21.21 8.13 13.20
C ASP A 186 20.31 9.03 12.33
N HIS A 187 20.10 8.64 11.08
CA HIS A 187 19.22 9.31 10.12
C HIS A 187 17.88 8.57 9.91
N VAL A 188 17.65 7.44 10.60
CA VAL A 188 16.36 6.75 10.55
C VAL A 188 15.31 7.56 11.32
N ALA A 189 14.29 8.05 10.63
CA ALA A 189 13.23 8.88 11.18
C ALA A 189 12.16 8.08 11.94
N GLY A 190 12.04 6.77 11.66
CA GLY A 190 11.10 5.90 12.35
C GLY A 190 10.95 4.54 11.69
N LEU A 191 10.28 3.65 12.42
CA LEU A 191 9.97 2.28 12.01
C LEU A 191 8.45 2.13 11.87
N TYR A 192 8.02 1.31 10.91
CA TYR A 192 6.64 0.87 10.79
C TYR A 192 6.59 -0.66 10.73
N LEU A 193 5.76 -1.26 11.57
CA LEU A 193 5.61 -2.71 11.69
C LEU A 193 4.28 -3.16 11.07
N GLY A 194 4.33 -4.07 10.12
CA GLY A 194 3.24 -4.96 9.74
C GLY A 194 3.21 -6.12 10.72
N LEU A 195 2.11 -6.25 11.44
CA LEU A 195 1.91 -7.29 12.44
C LEU A 195 0.74 -8.19 12.03
N PRO A 196 0.79 -9.48 12.39
CA PRO A 196 -0.37 -10.34 12.24
C PRO A 196 -1.46 -9.88 13.20
N GLY A 197 -2.72 -10.09 12.81
CA GLY A 197 -3.87 -9.76 13.63
C GLY A 197 -4.36 -8.32 13.49
N ALA A 198 -5.35 -7.97 14.30
CA ALA A 198 -6.03 -6.69 14.29
C ALA A 198 -5.31 -5.67 15.16
N VAL A 199 -4.89 -4.56 14.55
CA VAL A 199 -4.34 -3.40 15.26
C VAL A 199 -5.46 -2.42 15.59
N GLY A 200 -5.57 -2.08 16.87
CA GLY A 200 -6.58 -1.19 17.41
C GLY A 200 -6.44 0.25 16.89
N ARG A 201 -7.51 1.04 17.05
CA ARG A 201 -7.54 2.46 16.64
C ARG A 201 -6.49 3.32 17.37
N ASP A 202 -6.09 2.92 18.57
CA ASP A 202 -5.02 3.58 19.32
C ASP A 202 -3.63 3.39 18.67
N GLY A 203 -3.49 2.48 17.71
CA GLY A 203 -2.23 2.14 17.05
C GLY A 203 -1.24 1.45 17.98
N SER A 204 -1.70 0.85 19.07
CA SER A 204 -0.87 0.21 20.10
C SER A 204 -1.38 -1.12 20.62
N THR A 205 -2.70 -1.34 20.60
CA THR A 205 -3.30 -2.61 20.96
C THR A 205 -3.28 -3.56 19.76
N ILE A 206 -2.76 -4.78 19.93
CA ILE A 206 -2.82 -5.85 18.93
C ILE A 206 -3.64 -7.00 19.51
N SER A 207 -4.45 -7.64 18.67
CA SER A 207 -5.30 -8.76 19.04
C SER A 207 -5.47 -9.74 17.88
N ASN A 208 -5.86 -10.97 18.15
CA ASN A 208 -6.12 -11.99 17.10
C ASN A 208 -4.89 -12.31 16.25
N ALA A 209 -3.74 -12.44 16.90
CA ALA A 209 -2.45 -12.84 16.35
C ALA A 209 -2.01 -14.23 16.88
N PRO A 210 -2.81 -15.31 16.68
CA PRO A 210 -2.56 -16.61 17.31
C PRO A 210 -1.22 -17.26 16.90
N ASN A 211 -0.66 -16.86 15.76
CA ASN A 211 0.63 -17.35 15.27
C ASN A 211 1.83 -16.59 15.84
N LEU A 212 1.60 -15.47 16.55
CA LEU A 212 2.63 -14.66 17.19
C LEU A 212 2.05 -13.97 18.44
N PRO A 213 1.57 -14.74 19.45
CA PRO A 213 0.80 -14.20 20.59
C PRO A 213 1.56 -13.15 21.41
N GLN A 214 2.89 -13.13 21.32
CA GLN A 214 3.75 -12.13 21.98
C GLN A 214 3.40 -10.70 21.60
N VAL A 215 2.94 -10.46 20.37
CA VAL A 215 2.61 -9.11 19.92
C VAL A 215 1.32 -8.58 20.56
N GLU A 216 0.47 -9.47 21.10
CA GLU A 216 -0.74 -9.09 21.85
C GLU A 216 -0.44 -8.66 23.29
N GLU A 217 0.79 -8.85 23.79
CA GLU A 217 1.15 -8.46 25.14
C GLU A 217 1.04 -6.94 25.33
N PRO A 218 0.37 -6.46 26.40
CA PRO A 218 0.24 -5.04 26.66
C PRO A 218 1.60 -4.33 26.72
N GLY A 219 1.79 -3.29 25.93
CA GLY A 219 3.05 -2.53 25.87
C GLY A 219 4.11 -3.13 24.95
N PHE A 220 3.81 -4.16 24.15
CA PHE A 220 4.75 -4.72 23.17
C PHE A 220 5.40 -3.64 22.30
N LEU A 221 4.61 -2.73 21.70
CA LEU A 221 5.17 -1.64 20.89
C LEU A 221 6.02 -0.65 21.70
N ASP A 222 5.74 -0.47 22.99
CA ASP A 222 6.56 0.38 23.85
C ASP A 222 7.92 -0.24 24.14
N LEU A 223 7.99 -1.58 24.26
CA LEU A 223 9.26 -2.31 24.32
C LEU A 223 10.08 -2.08 23.04
N VAL A 224 9.45 -2.21 21.86
CA VAL A 224 10.14 -1.98 20.58
C VAL A 224 10.65 -0.53 20.49
N ARG A 225 9.85 0.45 20.93
CA ARG A 225 10.25 1.87 20.96
C ARG A 225 11.44 2.11 21.89
N ALA A 226 11.42 1.51 23.07
CA ALA A 226 12.49 1.65 24.05
C ALA A 226 13.81 1.09 23.51
N ASP A 227 13.78 -0.09 22.89
CA ASP A 227 14.98 -0.76 22.37
C ASP A 227 15.50 -0.12 21.06
N ALA A 228 14.60 0.40 20.23
CA ALA A 228 14.97 1.09 19.00
C ALA A 228 15.48 2.52 19.26
N ASP A 229 15.01 3.20 20.31
CA ASP A 229 15.24 4.65 20.50
C ASP A 229 14.79 5.48 19.26
N ARG A 230 13.67 5.06 18.67
CA ARG A 230 13.05 5.68 17.49
C ARG A 230 11.53 5.60 17.55
N PRO A 231 10.81 6.49 16.85
CA PRO A 231 9.36 6.35 16.69
C PRO A 231 9.03 5.01 16.03
N VAL A 232 8.09 4.27 16.63
CA VAL A 232 7.57 3.00 16.08
C VAL A 232 6.05 3.07 16.01
N ARG A 233 5.50 2.72 14.85
CA ARG A 233 4.07 2.49 14.65
C ARG A 233 3.83 1.10 14.09
N ALA A 234 2.60 0.64 14.17
CA ALA A 234 2.22 -0.65 13.63
C ALA A 234 0.84 -0.60 12.97
N ASP A 235 0.60 -1.59 12.12
CA ASP A 235 -0.65 -1.87 11.46
C ASP A 235 -0.73 -3.37 11.11
N ASN A 236 -1.92 -3.82 10.71
CA ASN A 236 -2.11 -5.13 10.13
C ASN A 236 -1.26 -5.31 8.85
N ASP A 237 -0.62 -6.47 8.74
CA ASP A 237 0.22 -6.88 7.61
C ASP A 237 -0.48 -6.81 6.25
N ALA A 238 -1.74 -7.27 6.13
CA ALA A 238 -2.51 -7.23 4.88
C ALA A 238 -2.88 -5.79 4.47
N ASN A 239 -3.15 -4.90 5.43
CA ASN A 239 -3.33 -3.46 5.18
C ASN A 239 -2.06 -2.83 4.59
N LEU A 240 -0.90 -3.12 5.18
CA LEU A 240 0.36 -2.61 4.67
C LEU A 240 0.69 -3.22 3.31
N ALA A 241 0.48 -4.52 3.12
CA ALA A 241 0.71 -5.16 1.83
C ALA A 241 -0.14 -4.51 0.73
N LEU A 242 -1.41 -4.19 1.00
CA LEU A 242 -2.24 -3.41 0.08
C LEU A 242 -1.65 -2.02 -0.20
N LEU A 243 -1.21 -1.32 0.84
CA LEU A 243 -0.60 0.00 0.71
C LEU A 243 0.65 -0.04 -0.19
N GLY A 244 1.48 -1.09 -0.05
CA GLY A 244 2.62 -1.34 -0.94
C GLY A 244 2.17 -1.54 -2.39
N GLU A 245 1.20 -2.42 -2.62
CA GLU A 245 0.66 -2.69 -3.96
C GLU A 245 0.01 -1.45 -4.61
N GLN A 246 -0.60 -0.55 -3.82
CA GLN A 246 -1.17 0.72 -4.29
C GLN A 246 -0.11 1.74 -4.70
N HIS A 247 1.13 1.63 -4.23
CA HIS A 247 2.20 2.56 -4.59
C HIS A 247 3.14 1.99 -5.65
N PHE A 248 3.39 0.67 -5.61
CA PHE A 248 4.46 0.06 -6.38
C PHE A 248 4.08 -1.20 -7.16
N GLY A 249 2.89 -1.74 -6.93
CA GLY A 249 2.52 -3.04 -7.48
C GLY A 249 1.25 -3.03 -8.32
N ALA A 250 0.50 -4.13 -8.20
CA ALA A 250 -0.65 -4.48 -9.00
C ALA A 250 -1.88 -3.57 -8.76
N ALA A 251 -1.90 -2.80 -7.66
CA ALA A 251 -3.00 -1.92 -7.30
C ALA A 251 -2.72 -0.42 -7.56
N ARG A 252 -1.62 -0.06 -8.24
CA ARG A 252 -1.20 1.33 -8.49
C ARG A 252 -2.25 2.27 -9.08
N ASN A 253 -3.13 1.73 -9.93
CA ASN A 253 -4.16 2.52 -10.62
C ASN A 253 -5.57 2.24 -10.11
N ALA A 254 -5.70 1.59 -8.95
CA ALA A 254 -6.98 1.17 -8.37
C ALA A 254 -7.19 1.86 -7.00
N PRO A 255 -7.84 3.04 -6.97
CA PRO A 255 -8.24 3.70 -5.73
C PRO A 255 -9.04 2.79 -4.80
N THR A 256 -9.93 1.96 -5.35
CA THR A 256 -10.65 0.93 -4.61
C THR A 256 -10.08 -0.43 -4.94
N ALA A 257 -9.41 -1.04 -3.96
CA ALA A 257 -8.69 -2.30 -4.13
C ALA A 257 -8.76 -3.13 -2.86
N VAL A 258 -8.63 -4.45 -3.01
CA VAL A 258 -8.54 -5.39 -1.89
C VAL A 258 -7.27 -6.20 -2.02
N MET A 259 -6.56 -6.39 -0.91
CA MET A 259 -5.49 -7.37 -0.79
C MET A 259 -6.04 -8.57 -0.02
N VAL A 260 -5.80 -9.78 -0.49
CA VAL A 260 -6.08 -11.02 0.26
C VAL A 260 -4.79 -11.82 0.36
N THR A 261 -4.29 -12.01 1.58
CA THR A 261 -3.08 -12.77 1.88
C THR A 261 -3.46 -14.16 2.37
N ILE A 262 -2.91 -15.20 1.72
CA ILE A 262 -3.22 -16.60 2.05
C ILE A 262 -1.92 -17.37 2.28
N GLY A 263 -1.68 -17.74 3.52
CA GLY A 263 -0.50 -18.50 3.94
C GLY A 263 -0.81 -19.38 5.14
N THR A 264 -0.19 -19.07 6.28
CA THR A 264 -0.53 -19.68 7.58
C THR A 264 -1.89 -19.21 8.09
N GLY A 265 -2.25 -17.95 7.80
CA GLY A 265 -3.56 -17.35 8.05
C GLY A 265 -4.20 -16.80 6.77
N LEU A 266 -5.42 -16.30 6.90
CA LEU A 266 -6.12 -15.55 5.85
C LEU A 266 -6.31 -14.10 6.32
N GLY A 267 -5.55 -13.17 5.74
CA GLY A 267 -5.69 -11.73 5.99
C GLY A 267 -6.31 -11.02 4.80
N ALA A 268 -6.96 -9.89 5.02
CA ALA A 268 -7.31 -8.98 3.94
C ALA A 268 -7.22 -7.51 4.34
N GLY A 269 -6.69 -6.70 3.43
CA GLY A 269 -6.71 -5.24 3.51
C GLY A 269 -7.72 -4.69 2.50
N ILE A 270 -8.39 -3.60 2.83
CA ILE A 270 -9.35 -2.94 1.94
C ILE A 270 -8.98 -1.46 1.83
N ALA A 271 -8.93 -0.95 0.60
CA ALA A 271 -8.78 0.46 0.30
C ALA A 271 -10.01 0.98 -0.45
N ILE A 272 -10.47 2.18 -0.09
CA ILE A 272 -11.47 2.95 -0.84
C ILE A 272 -10.89 4.36 -1.05
N ASP A 273 -10.99 4.88 -2.28
CA ASP A 273 -10.44 6.19 -2.65
C ASP A 273 -8.95 6.36 -2.27
N GLY A 274 -8.16 5.29 -2.43
CA GLY A 274 -6.73 5.26 -2.11
C GLY A 274 -6.42 5.22 -0.61
N ARG A 275 -7.41 4.94 0.25
CA ARG A 275 -7.25 4.94 1.71
C ARG A 275 -7.57 3.59 2.33
N ILE A 276 -6.63 3.07 3.10
CA ILE A 276 -6.81 1.86 3.89
C ILE A 276 -7.93 2.04 4.92
N LEU A 277 -8.85 1.08 4.96
CA LEU A 277 -9.95 1.03 5.92
C LEU A 277 -9.57 0.20 7.15
N ARG A 278 -9.50 0.85 8.33
CA ARG A 278 -9.13 0.20 9.61
C ARG A 278 -10.30 -0.22 10.49
N GLY A 279 -11.46 0.40 10.29
CA GLY A 279 -12.63 0.20 11.14
C GLY A 279 -12.47 0.77 12.55
N ALA A 280 -13.36 0.39 13.46
CA ALA A 280 -13.30 0.80 14.87
C ALA A 280 -12.39 -0.12 15.70
N HIS A 281 -12.38 -1.41 15.37
CA HIS A 281 -11.73 -2.48 16.14
C HIS A 281 -10.67 -3.25 15.34
N GLY A 282 -10.31 -2.79 14.13
CA GLY A 282 -9.32 -3.50 13.29
C GLY A 282 -9.86 -4.73 12.55
N VAL A 283 -11.15 -5.03 12.65
CA VAL A 283 -11.76 -6.27 12.09
C VAL A 283 -12.22 -6.15 10.62
N ILE A 284 -11.90 -5.05 9.94
CA ILE A 284 -12.19 -4.91 8.51
C ILE A 284 -11.30 -5.90 7.74
N GLY A 285 -11.88 -6.66 6.82
CA GLY A 285 -11.12 -7.64 6.02
C GLY A 285 -10.94 -9.00 6.69
N GLU A 286 -11.52 -9.24 7.87
CA GLU A 286 -11.56 -10.54 8.56
C GLU A 286 -12.48 -11.57 7.85
N PHE A 287 -12.38 -11.69 6.52
CA PHE A 287 -13.19 -12.60 5.71
C PHE A 287 -12.96 -14.07 6.08
N GLY A 288 -11.80 -14.39 6.67
CA GLY A 288 -11.50 -15.72 7.17
C GLY A 288 -12.40 -16.18 8.31
N GLN A 289 -13.02 -15.24 9.05
CA GLN A 289 -13.94 -15.55 10.13
C GLN A 289 -15.35 -15.92 9.65
N LEU A 290 -15.67 -15.69 8.36
CA LEU A 290 -16.97 -16.06 7.81
C LEU A 290 -17.16 -17.59 7.93
N PRO A 291 -18.38 -18.07 8.26
CA PRO A 291 -18.65 -19.50 8.37
C PRO A 291 -19.02 -20.10 7.01
N ALA A 292 -18.48 -21.28 6.70
CA ALA A 292 -18.95 -22.12 5.59
C ALA A 292 -20.15 -22.98 6.04
N GLY A 293 -21.37 -22.43 5.91
CA GLY A 293 -22.62 -23.10 6.30
C GLY A 293 -23.21 -22.61 7.63
N PRO A 294 -24.37 -23.13 8.07
CA PRO A 294 -25.20 -22.51 9.12
C PRO A 294 -24.55 -22.33 10.49
N LEU A 295 -23.57 -23.17 10.84
CA LEU A 295 -22.70 -23.07 12.03
C LEU A 295 -21.25 -23.40 11.65
N GLY A 296 -20.92 -23.10 10.40
CA GLY A 296 -19.85 -23.73 9.65
C GLY A 296 -18.43 -23.49 10.14
N THR A 297 -17.51 -24.28 9.58
CA THR A 297 -16.08 -24.06 9.68
C THR A 297 -15.72 -22.68 9.16
N ARG A 298 -14.88 -21.94 9.89
CA ARG A 298 -14.33 -20.66 9.43
C ARG A 298 -13.63 -20.83 8.09
N LEU A 299 -13.84 -19.91 7.13
CA LEU A 299 -13.23 -19.99 5.79
C LEU A 299 -11.70 -20.10 5.85
N GLU A 300 -11.06 -19.42 6.80
CA GLU A 300 -9.61 -19.52 7.03
C GLU A 300 -9.13 -20.97 7.14
N LEU A 301 -9.87 -21.82 7.86
CA LEU A 301 -9.51 -23.22 8.11
C LEU A 301 -9.70 -24.12 6.88
N MET A 302 -10.18 -23.56 5.77
CA MET A 302 -10.40 -24.23 4.49
C MET A 302 -9.43 -23.74 3.40
N VAL A 303 -8.92 -22.51 3.51
CA VAL A 303 -8.09 -21.89 2.45
C VAL A 303 -6.61 -21.74 2.81
N THR A 304 -6.25 -21.83 4.08
CA THR A 304 -4.86 -21.69 4.53
C THR A 304 -4.06 -22.98 4.34
N GLY A 305 -2.73 -22.87 4.27
CA GLY A 305 -1.85 -24.04 4.17
C GLY A 305 -2.09 -25.09 5.26
N PRO A 306 -2.10 -24.70 6.55
CA PRO A 306 -2.46 -25.60 7.65
C PRO A 306 -3.88 -26.17 7.52
N GLY A 307 -4.86 -25.36 7.08
CA GLY A 307 -6.23 -25.80 6.85
C GLY A 307 -6.36 -26.88 5.77
N ILE A 308 -5.68 -26.69 4.64
CA ILE A 308 -5.62 -27.64 3.53
C ILE A 308 -5.05 -28.98 3.99
N LEU A 309 -3.90 -28.97 4.67
CA LEU A 309 -3.25 -30.19 5.14
C LEU A 309 -4.10 -30.93 6.19
N ARG A 310 -4.75 -30.20 7.10
CA ARG A 310 -5.67 -30.77 8.08
C ARG A 310 -6.85 -31.46 7.42
N LEU A 311 -7.53 -30.78 6.48
CA LEU A 311 -8.67 -31.35 5.77
C LEU A 311 -8.28 -32.56 4.90
N ALA A 312 -7.07 -32.54 4.32
CA ALA A 312 -6.52 -33.69 3.61
C ALA A 312 -6.35 -34.89 4.54
N ALA A 313 -5.72 -34.69 5.71
CA ALA A 313 -5.53 -35.73 6.70
C ALA A 313 -6.86 -36.31 7.23
N GLU A 314 -7.84 -35.45 7.52
CA GLU A 314 -9.19 -35.86 7.93
C GLU A 314 -9.91 -36.71 6.85
N ALA A 315 -9.64 -36.41 5.57
CA ALA A 315 -10.17 -37.16 4.43
C ALA A 315 -9.34 -38.41 4.06
N GLY A 316 -8.25 -38.71 4.78
CA GLY A 316 -7.33 -39.81 4.46
C GLY A 316 -6.53 -39.58 3.17
N VAL A 317 -6.37 -38.34 2.75
CA VAL A 317 -5.62 -37.91 1.56
C VAL A 317 -4.25 -37.43 1.98
N ARG A 318 -3.19 -38.01 1.38
CA ARG A 318 -1.83 -37.56 1.63
C ARG A 318 -1.46 -36.43 0.66
N LEU A 319 -1.08 -35.29 1.21
CA LEU A 319 -0.41 -34.19 0.53
C LEU A 319 0.95 -33.98 1.20
N ASP A 320 2.03 -33.83 0.43
CA ASP A 320 3.34 -33.50 0.97
C ASP A 320 3.50 -31.97 1.16
N SER A 321 2.73 -31.18 0.39
CA SER A 321 2.64 -29.72 0.53
C SER A 321 1.23 -29.18 0.23
N PRO A 322 0.86 -27.97 0.70
CA PRO A 322 -0.39 -27.33 0.31
C PRO A 322 -0.53 -27.09 -1.20
N ALA A 323 0.59 -26.93 -1.92
CA ALA A 323 0.60 -26.71 -3.36
C ALA A 323 0.09 -27.94 -4.14
N ASP A 324 0.21 -29.14 -3.57
CA ASP A 324 -0.23 -30.40 -4.18
C ASP A 324 -1.74 -30.43 -4.43
N LEU A 325 -2.51 -29.63 -3.69
CA LEU A 325 -3.96 -29.43 -3.90
C LEU A 325 -4.28 -28.86 -5.30
N PHE A 326 -3.31 -28.14 -5.90
CA PHE A 326 -3.47 -27.41 -7.16
C PHE A 326 -2.88 -28.17 -8.36
N ALA A 327 -2.46 -29.43 -8.19
CA ALA A 327 -1.92 -30.23 -9.28
C ALA A 327 -2.98 -30.52 -10.37
N THR A 328 -2.61 -30.36 -11.64
CA THR A 328 -3.52 -30.54 -12.79
C THR A 328 -4.05 -31.97 -12.92
N ASP A 329 -3.22 -32.97 -12.61
CA ASP A 329 -3.55 -34.41 -12.73
C ASP A 329 -3.92 -35.05 -11.39
N ALA A 330 -4.50 -34.27 -10.47
CA ALA A 330 -4.83 -34.73 -9.13
C ALA A 330 -5.91 -35.83 -9.13
N ALA A 331 -5.77 -36.83 -8.25
CA ALA A 331 -6.75 -37.90 -8.07
C ALA A 331 -8.10 -37.37 -7.52
N GLU A 332 -9.18 -38.14 -7.67
CA GLU A 332 -10.53 -37.74 -7.26
C GLU A 332 -10.64 -37.22 -5.81
N PRO A 333 -10.00 -37.84 -4.79
CA PRO A 333 -10.05 -37.33 -3.42
C PRO A 333 -9.43 -35.93 -3.27
N VAL A 334 -8.36 -35.63 -4.01
CA VAL A 334 -7.72 -34.31 -4.03
C VAL A 334 -8.59 -33.29 -4.75
N ARG A 335 -9.27 -33.69 -5.85
CA ARG A 335 -10.24 -32.84 -6.54
C ARG A 335 -11.43 -32.46 -5.65
N ALA A 336 -11.94 -33.41 -4.87
CA ALA A 336 -13.01 -33.14 -3.91
C ALA A 336 -12.55 -32.14 -2.82
N LEU A 337 -11.34 -32.28 -2.30
CA LEU A 337 -10.76 -31.33 -1.36
C LEU A 337 -10.57 -29.94 -2.01
N ARG A 338 -10.12 -29.89 -3.26
CA ARG A 338 -9.97 -28.66 -4.03
C ARG A 338 -11.32 -27.95 -4.22
N ALA A 339 -12.41 -28.69 -4.42
CA ALA A 339 -13.74 -28.10 -4.53
C ALA A 339 -14.17 -27.38 -3.24
N HIS A 340 -13.84 -27.91 -2.05
CA HIS A 340 -14.10 -27.22 -0.78
C HIS A 340 -13.28 -25.93 -0.65
N PHE A 341 -12.00 -25.97 -1.03
CA PHE A 341 -11.16 -24.77 -1.09
C PHE A 341 -11.76 -23.73 -2.04
N ASP A 342 -12.18 -24.15 -3.25
CA ASP A 342 -12.73 -23.27 -4.27
C ASP A 342 -14.03 -22.61 -3.82
N GLN A 343 -14.90 -23.36 -3.14
CA GLN A 343 -16.12 -22.83 -2.54
C GLN A 343 -15.80 -21.76 -1.49
N ALA A 344 -14.85 -22.04 -0.59
CA ALA A 344 -14.46 -21.09 0.45
C ALA A 344 -13.84 -19.81 -0.14
N MET A 345 -12.96 -19.97 -1.14
CA MET A 345 -12.37 -18.84 -1.87
C MET A 345 -13.41 -18.01 -2.60
N LEU A 346 -14.40 -18.64 -3.26
CA LEU A 346 -15.49 -17.92 -3.89
C LEU A 346 -16.29 -17.09 -2.88
N ILE A 347 -16.52 -17.59 -1.66
CA ILE A 347 -17.21 -16.82 -0.61
C ILE A 347 -16.37 -15.61 -0.21
N VAL A 348 -15.05 -15.76 0.00
CA VAL A 348 -14.14 -14.64 0.32
C VAL A 348 -14.16 -13.59 -0.78
N LEU A 349 -13.96 -13.99 -2.03
CA LEU A 349 -13.91 -13.10 -3.18
C LEU A 349 -15.26 -12.41 -3.43
N THR A 350 -16.36 -13.14 -3.26
CA THR A 350 -17.71 -12.57 -3.38
C THR A 350 -17.95 -11.55 -2.28
N ALA A 351 -17.60 -11.85 -1.02
CA ALA A 351 -17.74 -10.93 0.11
C ALA A 351 -16.94 -9.64 -0.11
N ALA A 352 -15.68 -9.76 -0.53
CA ALA A 352 -14.86 -8.62 -0.91
C ALA A 352 -15.53 -7.79 -2.01
N THR A 353 -15.98 -8.44 -3.09
CA THR A 353 -16.63 -7.79 -4.23
C THR A 353 -17.90 -7.04 -3.85
N VAL A 354 -18.84 -7.69 -3.16
CA VAL A 354 -20.13 -7.06 -2.82
C VAL A 354 -20.02 -6.00 -1.73
N SER A 355 -18.97 -6.05 -0.90
CA SER A 355 -18.78 -5.10 0.20
C SER A 355 -18.23 -3.75 -0.23
N CYS A 356 -17.42 -3.70 -1.30
CA CYS A 356 -16.73 -2.48 -1.70
C CYS A 356 -16.56 -2.28 -3.21
N GLU A 357 -17.00 -3.22 -4.05
CA GLU A 357 -16.89 -3.15 -5.52
C GLU A 357 -15.49 -2.71 -6.01
N PRO A 358 -14.43 -3.48 -5.67
CA PRO A 358 -13.07 -3.08 -5.99
C PRO A 358 -12.78 -3.19 -7.48
N GLU A 359 -11.85 -2.38 -7.97
CA GLU A 359 -11.35 -2.50 -9.35
C GLU A 359 -10.43 -3.73 -9.48
N VAL A 360 -9.68 -4.03 -8.43
CA VAL A 360 -8.75 -5.17 -8.37
C VAL A 360 -8.78 -5.83 -6.99
N ILE A 361 -8.70 -7.16 -6.98
CA ILE A 361 -8.35 -7.95 -5.81
C ILE A 361 -6.98 -8.59 -6.06
N VAL A 362 -6.01 -8.22 -5.24
CA VAL A 362 -4.64 -8.70 -5.29
C VAL A 362 -4.48 -9.88 -4.32
N LEU A 363 -3.96 -11.00 -4.80
CA LEU A 363 -3.74 -12.22 -4.04
C LEU A 363 -2.26 -12.34 -3.67
N GLY A 364 -1.96 -12.41 -2.37
CA GLY A 364 -0.62 -12.60 -1.84
C GLY A 364 -0.48 -13.84 -0.94
N GLY A 365 0.74 -14.08 -0.46
CA GLY A 365 1.06 -15.21 0.42
C GLY A 365 1.37 -16.51 -0.33
N GLY A 366 1.75 -17.54 0.44
CA GLY A 366 2.30 -18.80 -0.09
C GLY A 366 1.36 -19.58 -1.01
N ILE A 367 0.03 -19.44 -0.84
CA ILE A 367 -0.97 -20.11 -1.69
C ILE A 367 -1.23 -19.33 -2.99
N ALA A 368 -1.01 -18.01 -3.02
CA ALA A 368 -1.33 -17.18 -4.18
C ALA A 368 -0.58 -17.60 -5.46
N LYS A 369 0.69 -18.03 -5.33
CA LYS A 369 1.50 -18.53 -6.46
C LYS A 369 0.86 -19.75 -7.12
N SER A 370 0.31 -20.67 -6.33
CA SER A 370 -0.42 -21.84 -6.84
C SER A 370 -1.77 -21.46 -7.45
N LEU A 371 -2.42 -20.42 -6.92
CA LEU A 371 -3.72 -19.95 -7.39
C LEU A 371 -3.66 -19.10 -8.67
N ALA A 372 -2.52 -18.49 -8.98
CA ALA A 372 -2.37 -17.50 -10.05
C ALA A 372 -2.88 -17.99 -11.42
N ARG A 373 -2.72 -19.29 -11.73
CA ARG A 373 -3.19 -19.89 -12.99
C ARG A 373 -4.71 -20.03 -13.08
N ASP A 374 -5.36 -20.00 -11.92
CA ASP A 374 -6.76 -20.31 -11.72
C ASP A 374 -7.59 -19.06 -11.36
N LEU A 375 -7.02 -17.85 -11.45
CA LEU A 375 -7.74 -16.62 -11.10
C LEU A 375 -8.89 -16.32 -12.08
N GLY A 376 -8.68 -16.51 -13.38
CA GLY A 376 -9.69 -16.21 -14.40
C GLY A 376 -10.99 -17.03 -14.30
N ARG A 377 -10.94 -18.24 -13.72
CA ARG A 377 -12.17 -19.01 -13.45
C ARG A 377 -13.00 -18.39 -12.32
N TYR A 378 -12.37 -17.77 -11.31
CA TYR A 378 -13.09 -17.08 -10.25
C TYR A 378 -13.72 -15.79 -10.78
N GLU A 379 -12.99 -15.02 -11.61
CA GLU A 379 -13.54 -13.85 -12.33
C GLU A 379 -14.80 -14.23 -13.12
N THR A 380 -14.73 -15.32 -13.89
CA THR A 380 -15.86 -15.81 -14.70
C THR A 380 -17.08 -16.15 -13.83
N VAL A 381 -16.88 -16.79 -12.68
CA VAL A 381 -17.97 -17.13 -11.75
C VAL A 381 -18.56 -15.88 -11.09
N LEU A 382 -17.72 -14.94 -10.66
CA LEU A 382 -18.16 -13.67 -10.08
C LEU A 382 -18.98 -12.86 -11.09
N GLU A 383 -18.50 -12.73 -12.32
CA GLU A 383 -19.19 -12.04 -13.42
C GLU A 383 -20.56 -12.68 -13.68
N HIS A 384 -20.63 -14.02 -13.71
CA HIS A 384 -21.88 -14.74 -13.91
C HIS A 384 -22.89 -14.51 -12.79
N HIS A 385 -22.45 -14.45 -11.53
CA HIS A 385 -23.33 -14.32 -10.37
C HIS A 385 -23.74 -12.86 -10.08
N LEU A 386 -22.83 -11.91 -10.27
CA LEU A 386 -22.99 -10.52 -9.85
C LEU A 386 -23.26 -9.57 -11.02
N GLY A 387 -22.96 -9.98 -12.26
CA GLY A 387 -23.02 -9.13 -13.45
C GLY A 387 -21.86 -8.13 -13.58
N ALA A 388 -20.86 -8.25 -12.70
CA ALA A 388 -19.58 -7.56 -12.73
C ALA A 388 -18.56 -8.36 -11.91
N ALA A 389 -17.30 -8.37 -12.33
CA ALA A 389 -16.19 -8.96 -11.59
C ALA A 389 -15.00 -7.99 -11.46
N PRO A 390 -14.37 -7.90 -10.28
CA PRO A 390 -13.09 -7.21 -10.13
C PRO A 390 -12.01 -7.97 -10.90
N HIS A 391 -10.96 -7.27 -11.33
CA HIS A 391 -9.78 -7.97 -11.83
C HIS A 391 -9.09 -8.72 -10.69
N LEU A 392 -8.81 -10.01 -10.88
CA LEU A 392 -8.07 -10.83 -9.92
C LEU A 392 -6.64 -11.01 -10.42
N THR A 393 -5.67 -10.66 -9.57
CA THR A 393 -4.25 -10.78 -9.93
C THR A 393 -3.41 -11.22 -8.74
N ALA A 394 -2.24 -11.81 -9.01
CA ALA A 394 -1.26 -12.06 -7.96
C ALA A 394 -0.51 -10.77 -7.60
N SER A 395 -0.04 -10.68 -6.36
CA SER A 395 0.83 -9.60 -5.89
C SER A 395 2.07 -9.43 -6.78
N GLU A 396 2.33 -8.20 -7.23
CA GLU A 396 3.50 -7.85 -8.02
C GLU A 396 4.75 -7.74 -7.13
N LEU A 397 4.58 -7.27 -5.89
CA LEU A 397 5.66 -7.14 -4.90
C LEU A 397 6.01 -8.46 -4.21
N GLY A 398 5.19 -9.49 -4.41
CA GLY A 398 5.36 -10.82 -3.86
C GLY A 398 5.51 -10.81 -2.35
N ASP A 399 6.53 -11.51 -1.86
CA ASP A 399 6.73 -11.72 -0.43
C ASP A 399 7.13 -10.42 0.31
N PHE A 400 7.57 -9.37 -0.39
CA PHE A 400 7.95 -8.06 0.19
C PHE A 400 6.81 -7.04 0.20
N ALA A 401 5.59 -7.37 -0.25
CA ALA A 401 4.48 -6.43 -0.29
C ALA A 401 4.23 -5.72 1.06
N GLY A 402 4.23 -6.47 2.16
CA GLY A 402 4.04 -5.94 3.51
C GLY A 402 5.13 -4.97 3.94
N ALA A 403 6.41 -5.34 3.77
CA ALA A 403 7.55 -4.50 4.18
C ALA A 403 7.64 -3.22 3.33
N THR A 404 7.34 -3.32 2.04
CA THR A 404 7.22 -2.15 1.13
C THR A 404 6.10 -1.23 1.58
N GLY A 405 4.93 -1.78 1.91
CA GLY A 405 3.83 -1.01 2.49
C GLY A 405 4.17 -0.34 3.82
N ALA A 406 4.91 -1.02 4.67
CA ALA A 406 5.40 -0.48 5.94
C ALA A 406 6.35 0.71 5.70
N VAL A 407 7.23 0.64 4.69
CA VAL A 407 8.04 1.80 4.25
C VAL A 407 7.14 2.95 3.81
N VAL A 408 6.12 2.71 2.98
CA VAL A 408 5.18 3.76 2.55
C VAL A 408 4.49 4.40 3.75
N ALA A 409 4.02 3.60 4.71
CA ALA A 409 3.39 4.09 5.92
C ALA A 409 4.36 4.91 6.80
N ALA A 410 5.63 4.50 6.91
CA ALA A 410 6.66 5.27 7.60
C ALA A 410 6.93 6.61 6.89
N LEU A 411 7.00 6.62 5.56
CA LEU A 411 7.18 7.84 4.78
C LEU A 411 6.00 8.80 4.96
N HIS A 412 4.76 8.29 5.01
CA HIS A 412 3.59 9.11 5.29
C HIS A 412 3.69 9.84 6.65
N GLU A 413 4.26 9.20 7.68
CA GLU A 413 4.55 9.87 8.96
C GLU A 413 5.59 10.97 8.82
N VAL A 414 6.68 10.71 8.08
CA VAL A 414 7.72 11.72 7.81
C VAL A 414 7.15 12.90 7.02
N TYR A 415 6.35 12.63 5.99
CA TYR A 415 5.71 13.64 5.15
C TYR A 415 4.71 14.49 5.93
N ARG A 416 3.95 13.88 6.84
CA ARG A 416 3.08 14.62 7.77
C ARG A 416 3.89 15.56 8.66
N GLY A 417 5.03 15.11 9.18
CA GLY A 417 5.99 15.95 9.92
C GLY A 417 6.55 17.11 9.09
N MET A 418 6.73 16.91 7.78
CA MET A 418 7.12 17.96 6.82
C MET A 418 5.96 18.91 6.45
N GLY A 419 4.75 18.64 6.93
CA GLY A 419 3.55 19.45 6.75
C GLY A 419 2.70 19.09 5.54
N ILE A 420 3.01 18.01 4.83
CA ILE A 420 2.29 17.59 3.63
C ILE A 420 0.91 17.06 4.02
N ASP A 421 -0.11 17.46 3.25
CA ASP A 421 -1.50 17.03 3.45
C ASP A 421 -1.65 15.55 3.07
N GLU A 422 -2.32 14.77 3.89
CA GLU A 422 -2.52 13.33 3.68
C GLU A 422 -3.25 13.02 2.37
N ARG A 423 -4.10 13.94 1.88
CA ARG A 423 -4.76 13.81 0.57
C ARG A 423 -3.78 13.74 -0.58
N ALA A 424 -2.56 14.23 -0.39
CA ALA A 424 -1.53 14.18 -1.42
C ALA A 424 -0.80 12.84 -1.46
N PHE A 425 -0.82 12.04 -0.39
CA PHE A 425 0.06 10.88 -0.23
C PHE A 425 -0.08 9.85 -1.34
N GLY A 426 -1.32 9.46 -1.69
CA GLY A 426 -1.58 8.47 -2.74
C GLY A 426 -1.15 8.90 -4.15
N ASP A 427 -0.87 10.19 -4.37
CA ASP A 427 -0.38 10.69 -5.65
C ASP A 427 1.12 11.02 -5.64
N LEU A 428 1.81 10.86 -4.50
CA LEU A 428 3.24 11.15 -4.44
C LEU A 428 3.98 10.00 -5.12
N PRO A 429 4.73 10.24 -6.20
CA PRO A 429 5.54 9.22 -6.82
C PRO A 429 6.65 8.87 -5.83
N VAL A 430 6.55 7.65 -5.33
CA VAL A 430 7.63 7.03 -4.58
C VAL A 430 8.54 6.36 -5.62
N ALA A 431 9.85 6.56 -5.53
CA ALA A 431 10.75 6.02 -6.54
C ALA A 431 10.78 4.48 -6.45
N ALA A 432 10.18 3.80 -7.42
CA ALA A 432 10.60 2.46 -7.78
C ALA A 432 11.37 2.55 -9.09
N GLU A 433 12.69 2.50 -8.99
CA GLU A 433 13.55 1.90 -10.01
C GLU A 433 14.97 1.72 -9.45
N ALA A 434 15.18 0.58 -8.80
CA ALA A 434 16.34 -0.24 -9.11
C ALA A 434 15.80 -1.65 -9.28
N GLU A 435 15.85 -2.17 -10.51
CA GLU A 435 15.56 -3.58 -10.78
C GLU A 435 16.30 -4.45 -9.75
N PRO A 436 15.64 -5.45 -9.13
CA PRO A 436 16.36 -6.43 -8.33
C PRO A 436 17.38 -7.11 -9.24
N ARG A 437 18.68 -6.92 -8.93
CA ARG A 437 19.75 -7.69 -9.55
C ARG A 437 19.90 -9.04 -8.90
#